data_AF-A0A7J9X5T7-F1
#
_entry.id   AF-A0A7J9X5T7-F1
#
_cell.length_a   1.000
_cell.length_b   1.000
_cell.length_c   1.000
_cell.angle_alpha   90.00
_cell.angle_beta   90.00
_cell.angle_gamma   90.00
#
_symmetry.space_group_name_H-M   'P 1'
#
loop_
_entity.id
_entity.type
_entity.pdbx_description
1 polymer ?
#
loop_
_entity_poly.entity_id
_entity_poly.type
_entity_poly.pdbx_seq_one_letter_code
_entity_poly.pdbx_strand_id
1 'polypeptide(L)' 'MVAVATIGACQGCGACLLTCPEHAIRPSDGVLVVLDDCCTGCGECVEICPVDAISLTSEGVSP' A
#
# COMPACT_ATOMS: atom_id res chain seq x y z
N MET A 1 3.47 -6.78 -10.54
CA MET A 1 3.53 -5.38 -11.04
C MET A 1 3.10 -4.58 -9.83
N VAL A 2 4.06 -4.15 -9.02
CA VAL A 2 3.86 -4.05 -7.56
C VAL A 2 3.42 -2.65 -7.14
N ALA A 3 2.41 -2.55 -6.28
CA ALA A 3 2.16 -1.33 -5.52
C ALA A 3 2.97 -1.37 -4.22
N VAL A 4 3.76 -0.34 -3.95
CA VAL A 4 4.60 -0.25 -2.75
C VAL A 4 4.00 0.81 -1.82
N ALA A 5 3.89 0.51 -0.53
CA ALA A 5 3.62 1.53 0.49
C ALA A 5 4.97 1.93 1.10
N THR A 6 5.39 3.19 0.99
CA THR A 6 6.61 3.71 1.63
C THR A 6 6.26 4.40 2.94
N ILE A 7 6.70 3.78 4.03
CA ILE A 7 5.97 3.74 5.30
C ILE A 7 6.57 4.74 6.30
N GLY A 8 7.10 5.86 5.81
CA GLY A 8 7.68 6.91 6.66
C GLY A 8 6.63 7.84 7.26
N ALA A 9 5.54 8.11 6.53
CA ALA A 9 4.46 9.01 6.93
C ALA A 9 3.15 8.27 7.27
N CYS A 10 3.13 6.95 7.17
CA CYS A 10 1.92 6.15 7.42
C CYS A 10 1.51 6.26 8.88
N GLN A 11 0.28 6.72 9.12
CA GLN A 11 -0.29 6.89 10.47
C GLN A 11 -1.05 5.65 10.95
N GLY A 12 -1.13 4.59 10.14
CA GLY A 12 -1.92 3.40 10.46
C GLY A 12 -3.45 3.64 10.46
N CYS A 13 -3.95 4.63 9.71
CA CYS A 13 -5.37 4.98 9.71
C CYS A 13 -6.31 3.90 9.15
N GLY A 14 -5.77 2.92 8.40
CA GLY A 14 -6.54 1.78 7.89
C GLY A 14 -7.37 2.05 6.64
N ALA A 15 -7.42 3.28 6.12
CA ALA A 15 -8.25 3.62 4.95
C ALA A 15 -7.91 2.79 3.69
N CYS A 16 -6.61 2.60 3.44
CA CYS A 16 -6.13 1.80 2.32
C CYS A 16 -6.52 0.32 2.41
N LEU A 17 -6.67 -0.24 3.61
CA LEU A 17 -7.11 -1.62 3.81
C LEU A 17 -8.58 -1.84 3.44
N LEU A 18 -9.42 -0.83 3.68
CA LEU A 18 -10.85 -0.88 3.39
C LEU A 18 -11.15 -0.63 1.91
N THR A 19 -10.34 0.21 1.25
CA THR A 19 -10.57 0.57 -0.15
C THR A 19 -10.01 -0.45 -1.13
N CYS A 20 -9.03 -1.27 -0.71
CA CYS A 20 -8.35 -2.21 -1.60
C CYS A 20 -9.29 -3.37 -1.99
N PRO A 21 -9.70 -3.49 -3.27
CA PRO A 21 -10.67 -4.52 -3.69
C PRO A 21 -10.10 -5.94 -3.56
N GLU A 22 -8.82 -6.10 -3.81
CA GLU A 22 -8.10 -7.38 -3.70
C GLU A 22 -7.63 -7.67 -2.27
N HIS A 23 -7.85 -6.75 -1.32
CA HIS A 23 -7.33 -6.82 0.04
C HIS A 23 -5.84 -7.18 0.12
N ALA A 24 -5.05 -6.67 -0.83
CA ALA A 24 -3.63 -6.97 -0.98
C ALA A 24 -2.75 -6.30 0.10
N ILE A 25 -3.30 -5.40 0.92
CA ILE A 25 -2.55 -4.63 1.93
C ILE A 25 -2.72 -5.29 3.30
N ARG A 26 -1.60 -5.53 4.00
CA ARG A 26 -1.55 -6.14 5.33
C ARG A 26 -0.63 -5.35 6.28
N PRO A 27 -1.05 -5.08 7.52
CA PRO A 27 -0.16 -4.53 8.52
C PRO A 27 0.83 -5.61 9.01
N SER A 28 2.12 -5.28 9.07
CA SER A 28 3.19 -6.11 9.66
C SER A 28 4.16 -5.19 10.41
N ASP A 29 4.52 -5.52 11.65
CA ASP A 29 5.56 -4.80 12.43
C ASP A 29 5.47 -3.26 12.41
N GLY A 30 4.25 -2.71 12.53
CA GLY A 30 4.02 -1.26 12.54
C GLY A 30 4.11 -0.61 11.16
N VAL A 31 4.24 -1.41 10.11
CA VAL A 31 4.32 -0.97 8.73
C VAL A 31 3.26 -1.66 7.85
N LEU A 32 2.94 -1.09 6.68
CA LEU A 32 1.99 -1.70 5.72
C LEU A 32 2.75 -2.42 4.62
N VAL A 33 2.52 -3.72 4.50
CA VAL A 33 3.06 -4.58 3.46
C VAL A 33 2.00 -4.79 2.39
N VAL A 34 2.40 -4.73 1.13
CA VAL A 34 1.54 -5.04 0.00
C VAL A 34 1.95 -6.39 -0.58
N LEU A 35 0.98 -7.29 -0.76
CA LEU A 35 1.16 -8.61 -1.36
C LEU A 35 1.11 -8.49 -2.88
N ASP A 36 2.24 -8.62 -3.58
CA ASP A 36 2.29 -8.50 -5.05
C ASP A 36 1.43 -9.56 -5.75
N ASP A 37 1.31 -10.75 -5.17
CA ASP A 37 0.46 -11.83 -5.71
C ASP A 37 -1.02 -11.44 -5.80
N CYS A 38 -1.48 -10.51 -4.96
CA CYS A 38 -2.85 -10.01 -4.95
C CYS A 38 -2.96 -8.59 -5.54
N CYS A 39 -1.87 -7.84 -5.64
CA CYS A 39 -1.92 -6.45 -6.06
C CYS A 39 -2.03 -6.34 -7.58
N THR A 40 -3.12 -5.72 -8.05
CA THR A 40 -3.34 -5.43 -9.48
C THR A 40 -2.78 -4.09 -9.92
N GLY A 41 -2.26 -3.27 -8.99
CA GLY A 41 -1.78 -1.91 -9.29
C GLY A 41 -2.90 -0.90 -9.58
N CYS A 42 -4.13 -1.13 -9.10
CA CYS A 42 -5.29 -0.26 -9.36
C CYS A 42 -5.11 1.19 -8.85
N GLY A 43 -4.32 1.39 -7.79
CA GLY A 43 -3.95 2.71 -7.27
C GLY A 43 -4.96 3.39 -6.34
N GLU A 44 -6.09 2.76 -6.03
CA GLU A 44 -7.09 3.26 -5.07
C GLU A 44 -6.49 3.60 -3.70
N CYS A 45 -5.49 2.83 -3.26
CA CYS A 45 -4.80 3.06 -1.99
C CYS A 45 -4.01 4.38 -1.97
N VAL A 46 -3.51 4.84 -3.11
CA VAL A 46 -2.81 6.13 -3.24
C VAL A 46 -3.82 7.26 -3.12
N GLU A 47 -4.94 7.18 -3.84
CA GLU A 47 -5.96 8.24 -3.85
C GLU A 47 -6.62 8.46 -2.48
N ILE A 48 -6.87 7.39 -1.73
CA ILE A 48 -7.52 7.50 -0.41
C ILE A 48 -6.56 7.95 0.70
N CYS A 49 -5.25 7.94 0.47
CA CYS A 49 -4.28 8.21 1.53
C CYS A 49 -4.25 9.71 1.85
N PRO A 50 -4.70 10.15 3.05
CA PRO A 50 -4.78 11.59 3.37
C PRO A 50 -3.42 12.25 3.60
N VAL A 51 -2.35 11.45 3.63
CA VAL A 51 -0.97 11.89 3.87
C VAL A 51 0.00 11.43 2.78
N ASP A 52 -0.55 10.97 1.64
CA ASP A 52 0.25 10.57 0.48
C ASP A 52 1.39 9.59 0.84
N ALA A 53 1.15 8.69 1.80
CA ALA A 53 2.15 7.74 2.30
C ALA A 53 2.31 6.50 1.40
N ILE A 54 1.59 6.43 0.28
CA ILE A 54 1.59 5.27 -0.63
C ILE A 54 1.99 5.76 -2.02
N SER A 55 2.86 5.02 -2.70
CA SER A 55 3.35 5.38 -4.03
C SER A 55 3.47 4.16 -4.93
N LEU A 56 2.84 4.21 -6.11
CA LEU A 56 2.97 3.14 -7.10
C LEU A 56 4.27 3.33 -7.87
N THR A 57 5.26 2.47 -7.60
CA THR A 57 6.52 2.44 -8.34
C THR A 57 6.64 1.13 -9.09
N SER A 58 7.08 1.18 -10.35
CA SER A 58 7.36 -0.01 -11.16
C SER A 58 8.63 -0.76 -10.71
N GLU A 59 9.36 -0.20 -9.76
CA GLU A 59 10.62 -0.72 -9.24
C GLU A 59 10.32 -1.46 -7.94
N GLY A 60 10.31 -2.80 -7.99
CA GLY A 60 10.13 -3.65 -6.82
C GLY A 60 11.26 -3.39 -5.83
N VAL A 61 10.94 -2.78 -4.69
CA VAL A 61 11.92 -2.55 -3.66
C VAL A 61 12.12 -3.84 -2.86
N SER A 62 13.33 -4.39 -3.00
CA SER A 62 13.92 -5.34 -2.06
C SER A 62 14.18 -4.61 -0.73
N PRO A 63 14.19 -5.33 0.41
CA PRO A 63 13.92 -4.83 1.76
C PRO A 63 14.80 -3.68 2.27
#